data_AF-A0A0A9F3E5-F1
#
_entry.id   AF-A0A0A9F3E5-F1
#
_cell.length_a   1.000
_cell.length_b   1.000
_cell.length_c   1.000
_cell.angle_alpha   90.00
_cell.angle_beta   90.00
_cell.angle_gamma   90.00
#
_symmetry.space_group_name_H-M   'P 1'
#
loop_
_entity.id
_entity.type
_entity.pdbx_description
1 polymer ?
#
loop_
_entity_poly.entity_id
_entity_poly.type
_entity_poly.pdbx_seq_one_letter_code
_entity_poly.pdbx_strand_id
1 'polypeptide(L)'
;MWRNMTPGLPVLVTRCTLRLTNSVLTGETLVPRQVRMKLVRSWLPVLNVCRDIVEPMHFQKSSNCRELEEAFLQIISTLPVPEAQELLQQCLGFSTRNVDDCPHLVAAFKMWFRRAGRAP
;
A
#
# COMPACT_ATOMS: atom_id res chain seq x y z
N MET A 1 8.11 10.92 -15.73
CA MET A 1 8.28 10.00 -16.89
C MET A 1 7.02 9.20 -17.26
N TRP A 2 5.93 9.21 -16.47
CA TRP A 2 4.73 8.36 -16.70
C TRP A 2 3.59 9.05 -17.49
N ARG A 3 3.71 10.36 -17.74
CA ARG A 3 2.67 11.17 -18.42
C ARG A 3 2.40 10.77 -19.89
N ASN A 4 3.26 9.96 -20.51
CA ASN A 4 3.16 9.55 -21.92
C ASN A 4 2.78 8.06 -22.08
N MET A 5 2.38 7.37 -21.02
CA MET A 5 1.92 5.98 -21.12
C MET A 5 0.55 5.92 -21.79
N THR A 6 0.31 4.89 -22.61
CA THR A 6 -1.01 4.62 -23.18
C THR A 6 -2.04 4.53 -22.03
N PRO A 7 -3.24 5.11 -22.17
CA PRO A 7 -4.21 5.24 -21.08
C PRO A 7 -4.60 3.89 -20.43
N GLY A 8 -4.38 2.76 -21.11
CA GLY A 8 -4.64 1.41 -20.58
C GLY A 8 -3.52 0.82 -19.71
N LEU A 9 -2.29 1.34 -19.75
CA LEU A 9 -1.16 0.70 -19.08
C LEU A 9 -1.25 0.76 -17.54
N PRO A 10 -1.54 1.92 -16.90
CA PRO A 10 -1.74 1.97 -15.45
C PRO A 10 -2.89 1.05 -14.98
N VAL A 11 -3.96 0.95 -15.77
CA VAL A 11 -5.10 0.08 -15.48
C VAL A 11 -4.71 -1.39 -15.56
N LEU A 12 -3.96 -1.79 -16.59
CA LEU A 12 -3.49 -3.17 -16.74
C LEU A 12 -2.54 -3.56 -15.61
N VAL A 13 -1.56 -2.69 -15.32
CA VAL A 13 -0.55 -2.91 -14.28
C VAL A 13 -1.22 -3.07 -12.91
N THR A 14 -2.15 -2.19 -12.54
CA THR A 14 -2.88 -2.27 -11.27
C THR A 14 -3.76 -3.52 -11.20
N ARG A 15 -4.41 -3.92 -12.30
CA ARG A 15 -5.23 -5.14 -12.37
C ARG A 15 -4.41 -6.42 -12.23
N CYS A 16 -3.27 -6.53 -12.93
CA CYS A 16 -2.37 -7.67 -12.81
C CYS A 16 -1.81 -7.79 -11.40
N THR A 17 -1.42 -6.65 -10.81
CA THR A 17 -0.91 -6.61 -9.43
C THR A 17 -1.98 -7.02 -8.44
N LEU A 18 -3.21 -6.52 -8.57
CA LEU A 18 -4.34 -6.91 -7.72
C LEU A 18 -4.61 -8.42 -7.77
N ARG A 19 -4.60 -9.01 -8.96
CA ARG A 19 -4.76 -10.47 -9.11
C ARG A 19 -3.67 -11.25 -8.37
N LEU A 20 -2.41 -10.83 -8.50
CA LEU A 20 -1.30 -11.44 -7.80
C LEU A 20 -1.43 -11.28 -6.27
N THR A 21 -1.73 -10.06 -5.81
CA THR A 21 -1.92 -9.75 -4.39
C THR A 21 -3.05 -10.58 -3.78
N ASN A 22 -4.16 -10.75 -4.50
CA ASN A 22 -5.27 -11.58 -4.04
C ASN A 22 -4.87 -13.06 -3.93
N SER A 23 -4.13 -13.60 -4.89
CA SER A 23 -3.64 -14.98 -4.81
C SER A 23 -2.66 -15.19 -3.64
N VAL A 24 -1.88 -14.17 -3.30
CA VAL A 24 -1.03 -14.16 -2.08
C VAL A 24 -1.87 -14.12 -0.81
N LEU A 25 -2.95 -13.33 -0.79
CA LEU A 25 -3.84 -13.19 0.36
C LEU A 25 -4.67 -14.45 0.64
N THR A 26 -5.21 -15.08 -0.40
CA THR A 26 -6.01 -16.31 -0.29
C THR A 26 -5.18 -17.53 0.05
N GLY A 27 -3.84 -17.43 -0.04
CA GLY A 27 -2.93 -18.55 0.18
C GLY A 27 -2.78 -19.49 -1.03
N GLU A 28 -3.39 -19.16 -2.17
CA GLU A 28 -3.16 -19.86 -3.44
C GLU A 28 -1.69 -19.77 -3.88
N THR A 29 -1.07 -18.61 -3.69
CA THR A 29 0.36 -18.40 -3.91
C THR A 29 1.07 -18.22 -2.58
N LEU A 30 1.74 -19.27 -2.09
CA LEU A 30 2.52 -19.22 -0.86
C LEU A 30 3.83 -18.45 -1.07
N VAL A 31 3.94 -17.30 -0.42
CA VAL A 31 5.13 -16.44 -0.49
C VAL A 31 5.74 -16.20 0.90
N PRO A 32 7.07 -16.21 1.04
CA PRO A 32 7.73 -15.87 2.29
C PRO A 32 7.38 -14.46 2.78
N ARG A 33 7.52 -14.24 4.10
CA ARG A 33 7.29 -12.93 4.75
C ARG A 33 8.00 -11.78 4.02
N GLN A 34 9.27 -11.98 3.66
CA GLN A 34 10.08 -10.98 2.98
C GLN A 34 9.50 -10.56 1.62
N VAL A 35 8.89 -11.50 0.90
CA VAL A 35 8.27 -11.24 -0.41
C VAL A 35 6.98 -10.45 -0.22
N ARG A 36 6.14 -10.80 0.77
CA ARG A 36 4.93 -10.04 1.12
C ARG A 36 5.26 -8.59 1.48
N MET A 37 6.31 -8.37 2.28
CA MET A 37 6.79 -7.02 2.60
C MET A 37 7.26 -6.26 1.36
N LYS A 38 8.11 -6.90 0.54
CA LYS A 38 8.68 -6.26 -0.65
C LYS A 38 7.60 -5.93 -1.68
N LEU A 39 6.56 -6.75 -1.80
CA LEU A 39 5.39 -6.49 -2.62
C LEU A 39 4.74 -5.16 -2.20
N VAL A 40 4.30 -5.04 -0.94
CA VAL A 40 3.68 -3.80 -0.44
C VAL A 40 4.61 -2.60 -0.62
N ARG A 41 5.86 -2.71 -0.15
CA ARG A 41 6.85 -1.61 -0.17
C ARG A 41 7.13 -1.08 -1.58
N SER A 42 7.24 -1.97 -2.56
CA SER A 42 7.60 -1.58 -3.94
C SER A 42 6.41 -1.01 -4.71
N TRP A 43 5.19 -1.40 -4.36
CA TRP A 43 3.98 -1.01 -5.07
C TRP A 43 3.24 0.19 -4.48
N LEU A 44 3.46 0.53 -3.20
CA LEU A 44 2.90 1.74 -2.59
C LEU A 44 3.24 3.04 -3.37
N PRO A 45 4.50 3.30 -3.79
CA PRO A 45 4.80 4.47 -4.63
C PRO A 45 4.08 4.45 -5.99
N VAL A 46 3.89 3.26 -6.57
CA VAL A 46 3.20 3.10 -7.86
C VAL A 46 1.72 3.44 -7.72
N LEU A 47 1.08 3.00 -6.63
CA LEU A 47 -0.31 3.37 -6.32
C LEU A 47 -0.50 4.89 -6.24
N ASN A 48 0.48 5.61 -5.68
CA ASN A 48 0.43 7.07 -5.62
C ASN A 48 0.47 7.70 -7.02
N VAL A 49 1.38 7.24 -7.89
CA VAL A 49 1.47 7.71 -9.28
C VAL A 49 0.19 7.37 -10.06
N CYS A 50 -0.35 6.16 -9.89
CA CYS A 50 -1.60 5.76 -10.55
C CYS A 50 -2.78 6.65 -10.11
N ARG A 51 -2.84 7.04 -8.83
CA ARG A 51 -3.86 7.96 -8.31
C ARG A 51 -3.79 9.33 -8.98
N ASP A 52 -2.60 9.90 -9.08
CA ASP A 52 -2.39 11.22 -9.71
C ASP A 52 -2.72 11.24 -11.21
N ILE A 53 -2.56 10.11 -11.91
CA ILE A 53 -2.93 9.96 -13.33
C ILE A 53 -4.44 9.84 -13.52
N VAL A 54 -5.15 9.23 -12.56
CA VAL A 54 -6.59 8.92 -12.65
C VAL A 54 -7.46 10.06 -12.10
N GLU A 55 -6.96 10.86 -11.14
CA GLU A 55 -7.70 11.99 -10.54
C GLU A 55 -8.27 13.03 -11.52
N PRO A 56 -7.64 13.38 -12.67
CA PRO A 56 -8.23 14.31 -13.64
C PRO A 56 -9.39 13.72 -14.44
N MET A 57 -9.55 12.40 -14.49
CA MET A 57 -10.63 11.70 -15.20
C MET A 57 -11.70 11.26 -14.21
N HIS A 58 -12.65 12.15 -13.91
CA HIS A 58 -13.92 11.94 -13.20
C HIS A 58 -14.19 10.56 -12.54
N PHE A 59 -14.31 10.61 -11.20
CA PHE A 59 -15.38 9.99 -10.39
C PHE A 59 -15.61 8.47 -10.42
N GLN A 60 -14.66 7.69 -10.92
CA GLN A 60 -14.45 6.35 -10.40
C GLN A 60 -13.00 6.30 -9.93
N LYS A 61 -12.78 6.42 -8.61
CA LYS A 61 -11.59 5.84 -7.97
C LYS A 61 -11.34 4.52 -8.69
N SER A 62 -10.32 4.40 -9.54
CA SER A 62 -10.11 3.19 -10.35
C SER A 62 -10.23 2.01 -9.40
N SER A 63 -11.28 1.19 -9.55
CA SER A 63 -11.69 0.24 -8.50
C SER A 63 -10.50 -0.61 -8.07
N ASN A 64 -9.68 -1.00 -9.06
CA ASN A 64 -8.43 -1.72 -8.89
C ASN A 64 -7.40 -1.06 -7.95
N CYS A 65 -7.20 0.26 -7.98
CA CYS A 65 -6.24 0.92 -7.07
C CYS A 65 -6.73 0.91 -5.63
N ARG A 66 -8.03 1.13 -5.41
CA ARG A 66 -8.62 1.06 -4.07
C ARG A 66 -8.62 -0.38 -3.54
N GLU A 67 -9.04 -1.32 -4.38
CA GLU A 67 -9.00 -2.76 -4.06
C GLU A 67 -7.57 -3.22 -3.76
N LEU A 68 -6.57 -2.71 -4.49
CA LEU A 68 -5.17 -3.03 -4.25
C LEU A 68 -4.64 -2.41 -2.95
N GLU A 69 -5.07 -1.19 -2.61
CA GLU A 69 -4.77 -0.56 -1.31
C GLU A 69 -5.37 -1.39 -0.15
N GLU A 70 -6.63 -1.79 -0.26
CA GLU A 70 -7.28 -2.67 0.71
C GLU A 70 -6.56 -4.02 0.83
N ALA A 71 -6.17 -4.62 -0.29
CA ALA A 71 -5.42 -5.87 -0.31
C ALA A 71 -4.03 -5.71 0.36
N PHE A 72 -3.33 -4.60 0.14
CA PHE A 72 -2.07 -4.32 0.83
C PHE A 72 -2.25 -4.13 2.33
N LEU A 73 -3.33 -3.46 2.77
CA LEU A 73 -3.64 -3.34 4.20
C LEU A 73 -3.93 -4.71 4.83
N GLN A 74 -4.60 -5.61 4.12
CA GLN A 74 -4.80 -7.00 4.56
C GLN A 74 -3.47 -7.77 4.62
N ILE A 75 -2.56 -7.59 3.67
CA ILE A 75 -1.23 -8.21 3.76
C ILE A 75 -0.51 -7.71 5.00
N ILE A 76 -0.48 -6.39 5.20
CA ILE A 76 0.17 -5.73 6.34
C ILE A 76 -0.36 -6.27 7.67
N SER A 77 -1.68 -6.46 7.82
CA SER A 77 -2.27 -6.94 9.07
C SER A 77 -1.90 -8.39 9.41
N THR A 78 -1.41 -9.17 8.44
CA THR A 78 -0.90 -10.53 8.65
C THR A 78 0.61 -10.59 8.96
N LEU A 79 1.30 -9.44 8.95
CA LEU A 79 2.72 -9.37 9.27
C LEU A 79 2.94 -9.18 10.79
N PRO A 80 4.12 -9.58 11.31
CA PRO A 80 4.47 -9.25 12.68
C PRO A 80 4.54 -7.72 12.89
N VAL A 81 4.34 -7.29 14.13
CA VAL A 81 4.21 -5.88 14.51
C VAL A 81 5.35 -4.98 13.99
N PRO A 82 6.64 -5.36 14.05
CA PRO A 82 7.72 -4.51 13.55
C PRO A 82 7.61 -4.22 12.05
N GLU A 83 7.37 -5.27 11.25
CA GLU A 83 7.18 -5.18 9.81
C GLU A 83 5.92 -4.40 9.43
N ALA A 84 4.81 -4.64 10.13
CA ALA A 84 3.57 -3.92 9.91
C ALA A 84 3.72 -2.42 10.25
N GLN A 85 4.41 -2.10 11.34
CA GLN A 85 4.71 -0.73 11.74
C GLN A 85 5.51 0.02 10.67
N GLU A 86 6.53 -0.62 10.09
CA GLU A 86 7.36 -0.03 9.04
C GLU A 86 6.52 0.32 7.79
N LEU A 87 5.70 -0.61 7.33
CA LEU A 87 4.89 -0.42 6.12
C LEU A 87 3.77 0.60 6.33
N LEU A 88 3.11 0.59 7.50
CA LEU A 88 2.05 1.57 7.78
C LEU A 88 2.59 2.99 7.95
N GLN A 89 3.82 3.17 8.45
CA GLN A 89 4.46 4.49 8.44
C GLN A 89 4.67 5.01 7.01
N GLN A 90 5.01 4.12 6.07
CA GLN A 90 5.09 4.50 4.66
C GLN A 90 3.70 4.84 4.11
N CYS A 91 2.67 4.04 4.41
CA CYS A 91 1.29 4.33 4.02
C CYS A 91 0.83 5.71 4.50
N LEU A 92 1.14 6.08 5.76
CA LEU A 92 0.84 7.41 6.31
C LEU A 92 1.48 8.51 5.47
N GLY A 93 2.75 8.32 5.08
CA GLY A 93 3.46 9.25 4.19
C GLY A 93 2.80 9.46 2.84
N PHE A 94 2.27 8.39 2.25
CA PHE A 94 1.52 8.49 1.00
C PHE A 94 0.17 9.19 1.19
N SER A 95 -0.55 8.89 2.27
CA SER A 95 -1.85 9.53 2.56
C SER A 95 -1.73 11.03 2.83
N THR A 96 -0.67 11.47 3.51
CA THR A 96 -0.45 12.89 3.82
C THR A 96 0.23 13.65 2.70
N ARG A 97 0.55 13.00 1.56
CA ARG A 97 1.37 13.52 0.44
C ARG A 97 2.82 13.88 0.84
N ASN A 98 3.14 13.93 2.13
CA ASN A 98 4.48 13.97 2.68
C ASN A 98 4.46 13.54 4.17
N VAL A 99 5.36 12.64 4.59
CA VAL A 99 5.46 12.20 6.01
C VAL A 99 5.80 13.38 6.92
N ASP A 100 6.55 14.35 6.39
CA ASP A 100 7.03 15.52 7.11
C ASP A 100 5.92 16.55 7.39
N ASP A 101 4.76 16.45 6.72
CA ASP A 101 3.66 17.40 6.89
C ASP A 101 2.88 17.16 8.21
N CYS A 102 3.06 16.01 8.87
CA CYS A 102 2.38 15.73 10.14
C CYS A 102 3.21 14.89 11.14
N PRO A 103 4.27 15.47 11.73
CA PRO A 103 5.15 14.76 12.67
C PRO A 103 4.40 14.24 13.92
N HIS A 104 3.33 14.93 14.33
CA HIS A 104 2.51 14.53 15.47
C HIS A 104 1.74 13.22 15.21
N LEU A 105 1.20 13.02 14.01
CA LEU A 105 0.49 11.80 13.65
C LEU A 105 1.44 10.61 13.62
N VAL A 106 2.62 10.79 13.04
CA VAL A 106 3.69 9.76 13.02
C VAL A 106 4.15 9.42 14.45
N ALA A 107 4.31 10.42 15.33
CA ALA A 107 4.69 10.20 16.72
C ALA A 107 3.62 9.43 17.50
N ALA A 108 2.34 9.81 17.36
CA ALA A 108 1.21 9.10 17.97
C ALA A 108 1.14 7.65 17.48
N PHE A 109 1.31 7.43 16.18
CA PHE A 109 1.35 6.12 15.57
C PHE A 109 2.50 5.25 16.13
N LYS A 110 3.72 5.79 16.16
CA LYS A 110 4.88 5.11 16.77
C LYS A 110 4.66 4.76 18.25
N MET A 111 3.98 5.63 19.00
CA MET A 111 3.65 5.38 20.40
C MET A 111 2.62 4.25 20.55
N TRP A 112 1.59 4.22 19.71
CA TRP A 112 0.59 3.15 19.69
C TRP A 112 1.21 1.78 19.40
N PHE A 113 2.05 1.67 18.36
CA PHE A 113 2.73 0.41 18.02
C PHE A 113 3.69 -0.07 19.12
N ARG A 114 4.38 0.85 19.79
CA ARG A 114 5.22 0.51 20.95
C ARG A 114 4.41 -0.09 22.10
N ARG A 115 3.18 0.38 22.31
CA ARG A 115 2.28 -0.18 23.32
C ARG A 115 1.73 -1.54 22.89
N ALA A 116 1.32 -1.68 21.64
CA ALA A 116 0.79 -2.93 21.10
C ALA A 116 1.83 -4.07 21.06
N GLY A 117 3.11 -3.75 20.85
CA GLY A 117 4.21 -4.74 20.83
C GLY A 117 4.70 -5.18 22.20
N ARG A 118 4.26 -4.55 23.29
CA ARG A 118 4.48 -5.05 24.65
C ARG A 118 3.40 -6.09 24.90
N ALA A 119 3.73 -7.37 24.75
CA ALA A 119 2.90 -8.44 25.31
C ALA A 119 2.68 -8.16 26.82
N PRO A 120 1.52 -8.53 27.38
CA PRO A 120 1.27 -8.38 28.82
C PRO A 120 2.33 -9.06 29.68
#